data_AF-A0A1S2K376-F1
#
_entry.id   AF-A0A1S2K376-F1
#
_cell.length_a   1.000
_cell.length_b   1.000
_cell.length_c   1.000
_cell.angle_alpha   90.00
_cell.angle_beta   90.00
_cell.angle_gamma   90.00
#
_symmetry.space_group_name_H-M   'P 1'
#
loop_
_entity.id
_entity.type
_entity.pdbx_description
1 polymer ?
#
loop_
_entity_poly.entity_id
_entity_poly.type
_entity_poly.pdbx_seq_one_letter_code
_entity_poly.pdbx_strand_id
1 'polypeptide(L)'
;MLWRWRGDALVHSVSGKCLTPRGNSYANGTVLTLWTCTGSPVQDFDQVRGTHTTIRPTHARDKCLTNYGGAQANGVWVTLWTCSSSVPNEQKWSWG
;
A
#
# COMPACT_ATOMS: atom_id res chain seq x y z
N MET A 1 -0.48 -11.26 14.04
CA MET A 1 -0.46 -10.59 12.72
C MET A 1 -0.21 -9.08 12.91
N LEU A 2 0.88 -8.55 12.34
CA LEU A 2 1.34 -7.15 12.56
C LEU A 2 0.51 -6.09 11.83
N TRP A 3 -0.25 -6.47 10.81
CA TRP A 3 -1.16 -5.60 10.09
C TRP A 3 -2.58 -6.15 10.18
N ARG A 4 -3.59 -5.30 10.09
CA ARG A 4 -5.00 -5.71 10.01
C ARG A 4 -5.81 -4.72 9.20
N TRP A 5 -6.83 -5.21 8.52
CA TRP A 5 -7.84 -4.37 7.89
C TRP A 5 -8.84 -3.88 8.94
N ARG A 6 -9.24 -2.61 8.85
CA ARG A 6 -10.33 -2.01 9.64
C ARG A 6 -11.19 -1.18 8.70
N GLY A 7 -12.19 -1.82 8.08
CA GLY A 7 -12.77 -1.32 6.83
C GLY A 7 -11.68 -1.30 5.75
N ASP A 8 -11.61 -0.21 4.99
CA ASP A 8 -10.61 -0.02 3.94
C ASP A 8 -9.26 0.46 4.49
N ALA A 9 -9.18 0.77 5.79
CA ALA A 9 -7.94 1.22 6.40
C ALA A 9 -7.02 0.04 6.73
N LEU A 10 -5.77 0.12 6.28
CA LEU A 10 -4.73 -0.83 6.66
C LEU A 10 -3.99 -0.37 7.92
N VAL A 11 -4.23 -1.04 9.05
CA VAL A 11 -3.77 -0.61 10.38
C VAL A 11 -2.59 -1.46 10.84
N HIS A 12 -1.50 -0.81 11.25
CA HIS A 12 -0.39 -1.47 11.92
C HIS A 12 -0.76 -1.77 13.37
N SER A 13 -0.83 -3.06 13.70
CA SER A 13 -1.48 -3.57 14.90
C SER A 13 -0.84 -3.09 16.20
N VAL A 14 0.48 -2.89 16.22
CA VAL A 14 1.23 -2.45 17.41
C VAL A 14 1.01 -0.96 17.68
N SER A 15 1.13 -0.12 16.64
CA SER A 15 1.05 1.34 16.80
C SER A 15 -0.37 1.90 16.75
N GLY A 16 -1.34 1.13 16.24
CA GLY A 16 -2.69 1.61 15.93
C GLY A 16 -2.77 2.64 14.80
N LYS A 17 -1.68 2.88 14.07
CA LYS A 17 -1.59 3.84 12.96
C LYS A 17 -1.95 3.19 11.63
N CYS A 18 -2.47 4.00 10.71
CA CYS A 18 -2.89 3.59 9.38
C CYS A 18 -1.76 3.80 8.37
N LEU A 19 -1.66 2.89 7.41
CA LEU A 19 -0.86 3.07 6.20
C LEU A 19 -1.32 4.36 5.51
N THR A 20 -0.39 5.26 5.20
CA THR A 20 -0.71 6.60 4.67
C THR A 20 0.33 7.02 3.63
N PRO A 21 -0.08 7.41 2.42
CA PRO A 21 0.81 8.03 1.45
C PRO A 21 1.39 9.34 1.99
N ARG A 22 2.72 9.47 1.97
CA ARG A 22 3.43 10.64 2.50
C ARG A 22 2.96 11.90 1.78
N GLY A 23 2.59 12.91 2.55
CA GLY A 23 2.08 14.17 2.02
C GLY A 23 0.73 14.05 1.32
N ASN A 24 -0.03 12.97 1.58
CA ASN A 24 -1.33 12.70 0.98
C ASN A 24 -1.31 12.66 -0.56
N SER A 25 -0.16 12.26 -1.14
CA SER A 25 0.04 12.21 -2.59
C SER A 25 -0.19 10.80 -3.16
N TYR A 26 -0.69 10.72 -4.39
CA TYR A 26 -0.76 9.48 -5.16
C TYR A 26 0.26 9.42 -6.31
N ALA A 27 1.19 10.38 -6.36
CA ALA A 27 2.21 10.42 -7.40
C ALA A 27 3.11 9.17 -7.33
N ASN A 28 3.61 8.74 -8.49
CA ASN A 28 4.59 7.66 -8.57
C ASN A 28 5.82 7.99 -7.70
N GLY A 29 6.26 7.01 -6.91
CA GLY A 29 7.35 7.16 -5.94
C GLY A 29 6.92 7.70 -4.58
N THR A 30 5.62 7.99 -4.36
CA THR A 30 5.15 8.40 -3.04
C THR A 30 5.37 7.29 -2.03
N VAL A 31 6.17 7.57 -1.01
CA VAL A 31 6.47 6.64 0.09
C VAL A 31 5.23 6.43 0.96
N LEU A 32 4.97 5.19 1.35
CA LEU A 32 3.95 4.88 2.35
C LEU A 32 4.54 4.92 3.76
N THR A 33 3.78 5.48 4.67
CA THR A 33 4.18 5.75 6.06
C THR A 33 3.11 5.27 7.03
N LEU A 34 3.39 5.34 8.33
CA LEU A 34 2.39 5.17 9.37
C LEU A 34 1.96 6.53 9.90
N TRP A 35 0.67 6.83 9.79
CA TRP A 35 0.08 8.05 10.34
C TRP A 35 -1.11 7.74 11.23
N THR A 36 -1.47 8.67 12.11
CA THR A 36 -2.70 8.55 12.90
C THR A 36 -3.87 8.27 11.96
N CYS A 37 -4.71 7.30 12.30
CA CYS A 37 -5.90 6.99 11.52
C CYS A 37 -6.89 8.16 11.63
N THR A 38 -7.19 8.79 10.50
CA THR A 38 -8.04 9.98 10.39
C THR A 38 -9.42 9.68 9.81
N GLY A 39 -9.60 8.53 9.15
CA GLY A 39 -10.78 8.25 8.34
C GLY A 39 -10.80 9.03 7.01
N SER A 40 -9.70 9.71 6.68
CA SER A 40 -9.53 10.32 5.36
C SER A 40 -9.40 9.23 4.30
N PRO A 41 -10.03 9.39 3.13
CA PRO A 41 -9.93 8.42 2.04
C PRO A 41 -8.52 8.20 1.48
N VAL A 42 -7.56 9.06 1.86
CA VAL A 42 -6.14 8.85 1.56
C VAL A 42 -5.51 7.67 2.31
N GLN A 43 -6.18 7.18 3.35
CA GLN A 43 -5.75 6.02 4.14
C GLN A 43 -6.53 4.74 3.80
N ASP A 44 -7.40 4.81 2.80
CA ASP A 44 -8.20 3.69 2.36
C ASP A 44 -7.48 2.93 1.24
N PHE A 45 -7.43 1.62 1.37
CA PHE A 45 -6.79 0.70 0.44
C PHE A 45 -7.66 -0.53 0.20
N ASP A 46 -7.59 -1.05 -1.02
CA ASP A 46 -8.24 -2.29 -1.41
C ASP A 46 -7.20 -3.39 -1.66
N GLN A 47 -7.52 -4.59 -1.19
CA GLN A 47 -6.82 -5.81 -1.60
C GLN A 47 -7.48 -6.37 -2.86
N VAL A 48 -6.89 -6.10 -4.02
CA VAL A 48 -7.38 -6.62 -5.30
C VAL A 48 -6.78 -8.00 -5.53
N ARG A 49 -7.63 -9.03 -5.41
CA ARG A 49 -7.27 -10.44 -5.56
C ARG A 49 -7.45 -10.89 -7.02
N GLY A 50 -6.47 -11.61 -7.54
CA GLY A 50 -6.49 -12.29 -8.84
C GLY A 50 -5.50 -13.47 -8.80
N THR A 51 -4.85 -13.79 -9.92
CA THR A 51 -3.71 -14.73 -9.92
C THR A 51 -2.62 -14.30 -8.95
N HIS A 52 -2.40 -12.99 -8.85
CA HIS A 52 -1.59 -12.36 -7.82
C HIS A 52 -2.41 -11.26 -7.15
N THR A 53 -2.15 -11.01 -5.87
CA THR A 53 -2.82 -9.95 -5.13
C THR A 53 -2.00 -8.66 -5.21
N THR A 54 -2.70 -7.54 -5.42
CA THR A 54 -2.15 -6.18 -5.34
C THR A 54 -2.89 -5.39 -4.27
N ILE A 55 -2.24 -4.39 -3.68
CA ILE A 55 -2.89 -3.46 -2.73
C ILE A 55 -2.89 -2.09 -3.37
N ARG A 56 -4.04 -1.41 -3.40
CA ARG A 56 -4.25 -0.18 -4.16
C ARG A 56 -4.98 0.87 -3.34
N PRO A 57 -4.67 2.16 -3.45
CA PRO A 57 -5.46 3.19 -2.81
C PRO A 57 -6.91 3.27 -3.32
N THR A 58 -7.80 3.52 -2.36
CA THR A 58 -9.14 4.14 -2.37
C THR A 58 -9.50 5.08 -3.52
N HIS A 59 -8.57 5.99 -3.82
CA HIS A 59 -8.85 7.10 -4.72
C HIS A 59 -7.77 7.25 -5.81
N ALA A 60 -6.96 6.21 -6.01
CA ALA A 60 -5.95 6.12 -7.07
C ALA A 60 -5.79 4.66 -7.51
N ARG A 61 -6.83 4.12 -8.16
CA ARG A 61 -6.93 2.70 -8.56
C ARG A 61 -5.90 2.26 -9.60
N ASP A 62 -5.26 3.23 -10.27
CA ASP A 62 -4.12 2.99 -11.17
C ASP A 62 -2.80 2.83 -10.40
N LYS A 63 -2.78 3.05 -9.09
CA LYS A 63 -1.59 2.89 -8.24
C LYS A 63 -1.63 1.60 -7.42
N CYS A 64 -0.46 1.00 -7.29
CA CYS A 64 -0.22 -0.21 -6.52
C CYS A 64 0.88 0.05 -5.48
N LEU A 65 0.74 -0.56 -4.29
CA LEU A 65 1.85 -0.73 -3.37
C LEU A 65 2.98 -1.43 -4.11
N THR A 66 4.14 -0.78 -4.15
CA THR A 66 5.29 -1.20 -4.95
C THR A 66 6.57 -1.00 -4.16
N ASN A 67 7.45 -2.00 -4.11
CA ASN A 67 8.80 -1.79 -3.60
C ASN A 67 9.52 -0.72 -4.43
N TYR A 68 10.15 0.26 -3.78
CA TYR A 68 10.79 1.37 -4.48
C TYR A 68 11.79 0.88 -5.54
N GLY A 69 11.63 1.38 -6.78
CA GLY A 69 12.48 1.02 -7.91
C GLY A 69 12.46 -0.46 -8.31
N GLY A 70 11.48 -1.25 -7.83
CA GLY A 70 11.41 -2.69 -8.07
C GLY A 70 12.40 -3.52 -7.24
N ALA A 71 13.09 -2.90 -6.27
CA ALA A 71 14.11 -3.58 -5.48
C ALA A 71 13.51 -4.62 -4.51
N GLN A 72 14.28 -5.68 -4.23
CA GLN A 72 13.88 -6.77 -3.30
C GLN A 72 14.79 -6.87 -2.06
N ALA A 73 15.71 -5.93 -1.89
CA ALA A 73 16.63 -5.91 -0.76
C ALA A 73 15.92 -5.46 0.54
N ASN A 74 16.49 -5.85 1.68
CA ASN A 74 16.03 -5.36 2.99
C ASN A 74 16.19 -3.84 3.10
N GLY A 75 15.24 -3.19 3.77
CA GLY A 75 15.25 -1.73 3.97
C GLY A 75 14.67 -0.92 2.79
N VAL A 76 14.21 -1.59 1.73
CA VAL A 76 13.52 -0.91 0.62
C VAL A 76 12.18 -0.35 1.09
N TRP A 77 11.94 0.92 0.79
CA TRP A 77 10.67 1.58 1.06
C TRP A 77 9.55 0.99 0.21
N VAL A 78 8.35 0.88 0.80
CA VAL A 78 7.13 0.66 0.03
C VAL A 78 6.61 2.01 -0.46
N THR A 79 6.23 2.06 -1.73
CA THR A 79 5.78 3.26 -2.43
C THR A 79 4.49 3.01 -3.20
N LEU A 80 3.94 4.06 -3.79
CA LEU A 80 2.93 3.98 -4.83
C LEU A 80 3.59 4.06 -6.21
N TRP A 81 3.21 3.16 -7.10
CA TRP A 81 3.60 3.20 -8.50
C TRP A 81 2.45 2.74 -9.38
N THR A 82 2.45 3.15 -10.66
CA THR A 82 1.46 2.69 -11.64
C THR A 82 1.39 1.15 -11.64
N CYS A 83 0.19 0.61 -11.49
CA CYS A 83 -0.06 -0.82 -11.55
C CYS A 83 0.30 -1.38 -12.93
N SER A 84 1.01 -2.51 -12.95
CA SER A 84 1.32 -3.25 -14.17
C SER A 84 0.34 -4.41 -14.36
N SER A 85 -0.09 -4.64 -15.61
CA SER A 85 -0.97 -5.77 -15.96
C SER A 85 -0.33 -7.14 -15.71
N SER A 86 1.00 -7.21 -15.79
CA SER A 86 1.77 -8.42 -15.48
C SER A 86 1.94 -8.69 -13.98
N VAL A 87 1.61 -7.71 -13.13
CA VAL A 87 1.81 -7.72 -11.66
C VAL A 87 3.19 -8.27 -11.29
N PRO A 88 4.28 -7.52 -11.49
CA PRO A 88 5.64 -7.98 -11.21
C PRO A 88 5.85 -8.15 -9.70
N ASN A 89 6.92 -8.84 -9.30
CA ASN A 89 7.13 -9.29 -7.92
C ASN A 89 7.07 -8.14 -6.88
N GLU A 90 7.53 -6.95 -7.25
CA GLU A 90 7.48 -5.74 -6.44
C GLU A 90 6.07 -5.19 -6.20
N GLN A 91 5.05 -5.63 -6.95
CA GLN A 91 3.65 -5.29 -6.78
C GLN A 91 2.78 -6.45 -6.27
N LYS A 92 3.39 -7.63 -6.04
CA LYS A 92 2.72 -8.81 -5.50
C LYS A 92 2.75 -8.76 -3.98
N TRP A 93 1.59 -8.93 -3.37
CA TRP A 93 1.46 -9.00 -1.92
C TRP A 93 0.71 -10.27 -1.53
N SER A 94 1.09 -10.87 -0.40
CA SER A 94 0.32 -11.95 0.22
C SER A 94 -0.14 -11.51 1.60
N TRP A 95 -1.25 -12.08 2.03
CA TRP A 95 -1.85 -11.87 3.34
C TRP A 95 -1.91 -13.23 4.04
N GLY A 96 -1.49 -13.28 5.30
CA GLY A 96 -1.46 -14.49 6.12
C GLY A 96 -1.80 -14.19 7.57
#